data_AF-G9K3E2-F1
#
_entry.id   AF-G9K3E2-F1
#
_cell.length_a   1.000
_cell.length_b   1.000
_cell.length_c   1.000
_cell.angle_alpha   90.00
_cell.angle_beta   90.00
_cell.angle_gamma   90.00
#
_symmetry.space_group_name_H-M   'P 1'
#
loop_
_entity.id
_entity.type
_entity.pdbx_description
1 polymer ?
#
loop_
_entity_poly.entity_id
_entity_poly.type
_entity_poly.pdbx_seq_one_letter_code
_entity_poly.pdbx_strand_id
1 'polypeptide(L)'
;EAALAPLTTTLVREEVIDFSKPFMSLGISIMIKKPQKSKPGVFSFLDPLAYEIWMCIVFAYIGVSVVLFLVSRFSPYEWHSEEFEEGRDQTTSDQSNEFGIFNSLWFSLGAFMQQGCDISPRSLSGRIVGGVWWFFTLIIISSYTANLAAFLTVERMVSPIESAEDLAK
;
A
#
# COMPACT_ATOMS: atom_id res chain seq x y z
N GLU A 1 -44.75 42.80 -34.97
CA GLU A 1 -44.03 41.53 -35.23
C GLU A 1 -43.20 41.20 -34.00
N ALA A 2 -43.01 39.93 -33.64
CA ALA A 2 -42.26 39.51 -32.46
C ALA A 2 -41.30 38.38 -32.83
N ALA A 3 -40.11 38.34 -32.21
CA ALA A 3 -39.11 37.32 -32.46
C ALA A 3 -38.96 36.37 -31.25
N LEU A 4 -39.04 35.06 -31.48
CA LEU A 4 -38.84 34.01 -30.49
C LEU A 4 -37.54 33.27 -30.83
N ALA A 5 -36.49 33.53 -30.05
CA ALA A 5 -35.16 32.95 -30.26
C ALA A 5 -34.39 32.88 -28.92
N PRO A 6 -33.34 32.06 -28.82
CA PRO A 6 -32.41 32.08 -27.69
C PRO A 6 -31.54 33.35 -27.76
N LEU A 7 -32.13 34.48 -27.38
CA LEU A 7 -31.48 35.79 -27.44
C LEU A 7 -31.17 36.29 -26.03
N THR A 8 -29.90 36.54 -25.76
CA THR A 8 -29.46 37.13 -24.50
C THR A 8 -29.77 38.63 -24.47
N THR A 9 -30.46 39.07 -23.41
CA THR A 9 -30.67 40.48 -23.09
C THR A 9 -29.34 41.11 -22.68
N THR A 10 -28.92 42.15 -23.40
CA THR A 10 -27.72 42.95 -23.11
C THR A 10 -28.08 44.42 -23.11
N LEU A 11 -27.33 45.24 -22.35
CA LEU A 11 -27.61 46.68 -22.21
C LEU A 11 -27.74 47.39 -23.57
N VAL A 12 -26.79 47.13 -24.48
CA VAL A 12 -26.77 47.73 -25.82
C VAL A 12 -27.93 47.31 -26.71
N ARG A 13 -28.58 46.15 -26.44
CA ARG A 13 -29.74 45.70 -27.22
C ARG A 13 -31.03 46.31 -26.70
N GLU A 14 -31.11 46.55 -25.39
CA GLU A 14 -32.28 47.17 -24.74
C GLU A 14 -32.49 48.63 -25.19
N GLU A 15 -31.45 49.32 -25.68
CA GLU A 15 -31.56 50.68 -26.24
C GLU A 15 -32.34 50.75 -27.57
N VAL A 16 -32.42 49.64 -28.31
CA VAL A 16 -33.00 49.61 -29.67
C VAL A 16 -34.22 48.70 -29.81
N ILE A 17 -34.44 47.79 -28.85
CA ILE A 17 -35.58 46.85 -28.84
C ILE A 17 -36.08 46.57 -27.41
N ASP A 18 -37.38 46.35 -27.26
CA ASP A 18 -38.00 45.98 -25.98
C ASP A 18 -37.94 44.45 -25.73
N PHE A 19 -37.60 44.06 -24.50
CA PHE A 19 -37.59 42.66 -24.05
C PHE A 19 -38.73 42.36 -23.06
N SER A 20 -39.24 41.13 -23.09
CA SER A 20 -40.08 40.60 -22.02
C SER A 20 -39.25 40.21 -20.80
N LYS A 21 -39.91 39.88 -19.68
CA LYS A 21 -39.19 39.38 -18.50
C LYS A 21 -38.44 38.08 -18.82
N PRO A 22 -37.19 37.93 -18.37
CA PRO A 22 -36.41 36.72 -18.60
C PRO A 22 -37.17 35.47 -18.12
N PHE A 23 -37.30 34.47 -18.98
CA PHE A 23 -37.94 33.20 -18.64
C PHE A 23 -36.94 32.11 -18.23
N MET A 24 -35.66 32.29 -18.52
CA MET A 24 -34.58 31.34 -18.23
C MET A 24 -33.30 32.08 -17.84
N SER A 25 -32.66 31.66 -16.76
CA SER A 25 -31.35 32.17 -16.34
C SER A 25 -30.25 31.24 -16.88
N LEU A 26 -29.35 31.79 -17.69
CA LEU A 26 -28.20 31.08 -18.27
C LEU A 26 -26.93 31.84 -17.89
N GLY A 27 -25.83 31.11 -17.69
CA GLY A 27 -24.51 31.68 -17.45
C GLY A 27 -23.51 31.22 -18.51
N ILE A 28 -22.32 31.81 -18.52
CA ILE A 28 -21.20 31.32 -19.32
C ILE A 28 -20.68 30.05 -18.65
N SER A 29 -20.53 28.98 -19.43
CA SER A 29 -19.96 27.71 -18.98
C SER A 29 -18.86 27.28 -19.94
N ILE A 30 -17.82 26.63 -19.41
CA ILE A 30 -16.68 26.14 -20.17
C ILE A 30 -16.86 24.64 -20.37
N MET A 31 -16.89 24.20 -21.64
CA MET A 31 -16.93 22.78 -21.97
C MET A 31 -15.53 22.26 -22.24
N ILE A 32 -15.08 21.28 -21.45
CA ILE A 32 -13.79 20.60 -21.64
C ILE A 32 -13.98 19.15 -22.04
N LYS A 33 -13.01 18.60 -22.80
CA LYS A 33 -12.98 17.18 -23.12
C LYS A 33 -12.81 16.39 -21.82
N LYS A 34 -13.61 15.33 -21.64
CA LYS A 34 -13.47 14.41 -20.50
C LYS A 34 -12.02 13.92 -20.42
N PRO A 35 -11.32 14.09 -19.29
CA PRO A 35 -9.94 13.64 -19.15
C PRO A 35 -9.88 12.13 -19.39
N GLN A 36 -8.91 11.69 -20.19
CA GLN A 36 -8.68 10.27 -20.38
C GLN A 36 -8.06 9.69 -19.12
N LYS A 37 -8.65 8.62 -18.58
CA LYS A 37 -8.07 7.86 -17.47
C LYS A 37 -6.68 7.38 -17.90
N SER A 38 -5.63 7.81 -17.21
CA SER A 38 -4.31 7.24 -17.40
C SER A 38 -4.38 5.75 -17.09
N LYS A 39 -3.88 4.91 -17.99
CA LYS A 39 -3.81 3.47 -17.73
C LYS A 39 -2.91 3.26 -16.50
N PRO A 40 -3.30 2.41 -15.54
CA PRO A 40 -2.44 2.09 -14.41
C PRO A 40 -1.10 1.55 -14.94
N GLY A 41 0.01 2.05 -14.40
CA GLY A 41 1.34 1.59 -14.77
C GLY A 41 1.56 0.14 -14.35
N VAL A 42 2.59 -0.51 -14.88
CA VAL A 42 2.95 -1.91 -14.53
C VAL A 42 3.23 -2.11 -13.03
N PHE A 43 3.59 -1.04 -12.30
CA PHE A 43 3.83 -1.04 -10.86
C PHE A 43 2.66 -0.49 -10.04
N SER A 44 1.46 -0.36 -10.63
CA SER A 44 0.33 0.25 -9.91
C SER A 44 -0.14 -0.55 -8.70
N PHE A 45 0.27 -1.82 -8.58
CA PHE A 45 0.08 -2.61 -7.38
C PHE A 45 0.89 -2.09 -6.17
N LEU A 46 1.96 -1.31 -6.38
CA LEU A 46 2.75 -0.70 -5.30
C LEU A 46 2.21 0.67 -4.87
N ASP A 47 1.41 1.34 -5.72
CA ASP A 47 0.79 2.65 -5.47
C ASP A 47 -0.06 2.77 -4.18
N PRO A 48 -0.72 1.71 -3.65
CA PRO A 48 -1.52 1.83 -2.43
C PRO A 48 -0.70 2.15 -1.18
N LEU A 49 0.62 1.99 -1.22
CA LEU A 49 1.51 2.24 -0.11
C LEU A 49 2.62 3.21 -0.54
N ALA A 50 2.89 4.22 0.28
CA ALA A 50 3.92 5.20 -0.03
C ALA A 50 5.33 4.57 -0.08
N TYR A 51 6.21 5.11 -0.92
CA TYR A 51 7.56 4.58 -1.12
C TYR A 51 8.37 4.55 0.19
N GLU A 52 8.14 5.51 1.07
CA GLU A 52 8.74 5.59 2.39
C GLU A 52 8.43 4.34 3.23
N ILE A 53 7.20 3.83 3.14
CA ILE A 53 6.77 2.64 3.89
C ILE A 53 7.43 1.39 3.33
N TRP A 54 7.56 1.28 2.00
CA TRP A 54 8.30 0.19 1.36
C TRP A 54 9.76 0.14 1.84
N MET A 55 10.43 1.28 1.90
CA MET A 55 11.79 1.38 2.43
C MET A 55 11.85 0.93 3.90
N CYS A 56 10.90 1.39 4.73
CA CYS A 56 10.79 0.97 6.13
C CYS A 56 10.59 -0.54 6.29
N ILE A 57 9.78 -1.18 5.44
CA ILE A 57 9.57 -2.64 5.46
C ILE A 57 10.88 -3.38 5.19
N VAL A 58 11.64 -2.96 4.18
CA VAL A 58 12.94 -3.58 3.85
C VAL A 58 13.93 -3.43 5.01
N PHE A 59 14.03 -2.24 5.60
CA PHE A 59 14.90 -2.03 6.76
C PHE A 59 14.47 -2.86 7.98
N ALA A 60 13.17 -2.91 8.27
CA ALA A 60 12.63 -3.70 9.37
C ALA A 60 12.88 -5.21 9.16
N TYR A 61 12.70 -5.71 7.93
CA TYR A 61 13.00 -7.10 7.57
C TYR A 61 14.46 -7.47 7.82
N ILE A 62 15.39 -6.61 7.38
CA ILE A 62 16.84 -6.83 7.63
C ILE A 62 17.11 -6.78 9.14
N GLY A 63 16.55 -5.81 9.85
CA GLY A 63 16.71 -5.66 11.29
C GLY A 63 16.24 -6.89 12.07
N VAL A 64 15.04 -7.41 11.77
CA VAL A 64 14.49 -8.61 12.41
C VAL A 64 15.31 -9.84 12.08
N SER A 65 15.78 -9.98 10.84
CA SER A 65 16.65 -11.08 10.44
C SER A 65 17.99 -11.06 11.19
N VAL A 66 18.58 -9.87 11.40
CA VAL A 66 19.80 -9.72 12.20
C VAL A 66 19.54 -10.00 13.68
N VAL A 67 18.43 -9.52 14.24
CA VAL A 67 18.07 -9.79 15.65
C VAL A 67 17.85 -11.28 15.88
N LEU A 68 17.12 -11.97 15.00
CA LEU A 68 16.93 -13.41 15.08
C LEU A 68 18.26 -14.18 14.94
N PHE A 69 19.14 -13.75 14.04
CA PHE A 69 20.48 -14.31 13.92
C PHE A 69 21.36 -14.09 15.16
N LEU A 70 21.28 -12.91 15.79
CA LEU A 70 21.99 -12.65 17.04
C LEU A 70 21.41 -13.49 18.18
N VAL A 71 20.09 -13.61 18.28
CA VAL A 71 19.43 -14.45 19.29
C VAL A 71 19.80 -15.92 19.12
N SER A 72 19.89 -16.43 17.89
CA SER A 72 20.36 -17.81 17.65
C SER A 72 21.83 -17.97 17.99
N ARG A 73 22.68 -16.98 17.70
CA ARG A 73 24.12 -17.02 18.01
C ARG A 73 24.44 -16.88 19.50
N PHE A 74 23.67 -16.05 20.22
CA PHE A 74 23.82 -15.76 21.65
C PHE A 74 23.02 -16.69 22.56
N SER A 75 22.21 -17.59 22.01
CA SER A 75 21.54 -18.66 22.76
C SER A 75 22.34 -19.95 22.61
N PRO A 76 23.41 -20.18 23.39
CA PRO A 76 24.23 -21.37 23.33
C PRO A 76 23.56 -22.53 24.10
N TYR A 77 22.28 -22.38 24.46
CA TYR A 77 21.53 -23.40 25.20
C TYR A 77 20.95 -24.49 24.28
N GLU A 78 20.90 -24.26 22.96
CA GLU A 78 20.61 -25.33 21.99
C GLU A 78 21.81 -26.27 21.78
N TRP A 79 23.02 -25.90 22.22
CA TRP A 79 24.20 -26.78 22.13
C TRP A 79 24.30 -27.79 23.28
N HIS A 80 23.50 -27.64 24.36
CA HIS A 80 23.74 -28.37 25.61
C HIS A 80 22.50 -29.05 26.22
N SER A 81 21.37 -29.13 25.50
CA SER A 81 20.13 -29.76 26.01
C SER A 81 19.75 -31.09 25.34
N GLU A 82 20.64 -31.72 24.57
CA GLU A 82 20.43 -33.09 24.06
C GLU A 82 21.41 -34.12 24.64
N GLU A 83 22.10 -33.82 25.75
CA GLU A 83 22.95 -34.83 26.42
C GLU A 83 22.21 -35.62 27.52
N PHE A 84 20.89 -35.50 27.65
CA PHE A 84 20.10 -36.14 28.72
C PHE A 84 18.85 -36.92 28.29
N GLU A 85 18.68 -37.25 27.00
CA GLU A 85 17.69 -38.28 26.63
C GLU A 85 18.38 -39.49 25.98
N GLU A 86 18.61 -40.48 26.84
CA GLU A 86 19.14 -41.80 26.54
C GLU A 86 18.35 -42.51 25.43
N GLY A 87 19.09 -42.95 24.40
CA GLY A 87 18.92 -44.27 23.81
C GLY A 87 17.77 -44.46 22.82
N ARG A 88 18.08 -44.28 21.52
CA ARG A 88 17.83 -45.31 20.48
C ARG A 88 18.43 -44.90 19.13
N ASP A 89 19.23 -45.82 18.59
CA ASP A 89 19.78 -45.85 17.24
C ASP A 89 18.78 -45.41 16.16
N GLN A 90 19.17 -44.43 15.34
CA GLN A 90 19.29 -44.58 13.88
C GLN A 90 19.85 -43.29 13.24
N THR A 91 21.11 -43.37 12.82
CA THR A 91 21.63 -42.86 11.54
C THR A 91 20.83 -41.73 10.87
N THR A 92 21.34 -40.50 10.89
CA THR A 92 22.05 -39.85 9.76
C THR A 92 22.47 -38.44 10.20
N SER A 93 23.72 -38.11 9.92
CA SER A 93 24.37 -36.80 9.99
C SER A 93 23.47 -35.61 9.63
N ASP A 94 23.22 -34.72 10.60
CA ASP A 94 23.41 -33.26 10.50
C ASP A 94 22.96 -32.57 11.80
N GLN A 95 23.59 -32.95 12.92
CA GLN A 95 23.58 -32.13 14.14
C GLN A 95 24.47 -30.89 13.93
N SER A 96 24.01 -29.91 13.16
CA SER A 96 24.67 -28.61 13.08
C SER A 96 23.68 -27.48 12.83
N ASN A 97 23.36 -26.74 13.90
CA ASN A 97 22.86 -25.36 13.89
C ASN A 97 21.79 -25.04 12.82
N GLU A 98 20.56 -25.52 13.01
CA GLU A 98 19.42 -25.32 12.09
C GLU A 98 19.02 -23.83 11.89
N PHE A 99 19.57 -22.89 12.65
CA PHE A 99 19.39 -21.44 12.46
C PHE A 99 20.63 -20.75 11.89
N GLY A 100 21.06 -21.13 10.69
CA GLY A 100 21.97 -20.30 9.88
C GLY A 100 21.35 -18.96 9.45
N ILE A 101 22.17 -17.99 9.02
CA ILE A 101 21.74 -16.66 8.50
C ILE A 101 20.64 -16.81 7.44
N PHE A 102 20.80 -17.80 6.56
CA PHE A 102 19.87 -18.08 5.47
C PHE A 102 18.52 -18.61 5.97
N ASN A 103 18.51 -19.45 7.02
CA ASN A 103 17.27 -19.94 7.63
C ASN A 103 16.55 -18.85 8.43
N SER A 104 17.28 -17.93 9.08
CA SER A 104 16.67 -16.77 9.75
C SER A 104 16.02 -15.80 8.76
N LEU A 105 16.66 -15.56 7.61
CA LEU A 105 16.08 -14.76 6.52
C LEU A 105 14.85 -15.47 5.94
N TRP A 106 14.95 -16.76 5.67
CA TRP A 106 13.85 -17.57 5.17
C TRP A 106 12.65 -17.60 6.12
N PHE A 107 12.90 -17.71 7.44
CA PHE A 107 11.86 -17.63 8.47
C PHE A 107 11.18 -16.25 8.49
N SER A 108 11.97 -15.16 8.47
CA SER A 108 11.40 -13.80 8.44
C SER A 108 10.56 -13.57 7.17
N LEU A 109 11.01 -14.10 6.03
CA LEU A 109 10.32 -14.02 4.75
C LEU A 109 9.03 -14.87 4.73
N GLY A 110 9.08 -16.11 5.23
CA GLY A 110 7.93 -17.00 5.34
C GLY A 110 6.86 -16.48 6.30
N ALA A 111 7.28 -15.88 7.42
CA ALA A 111 6.38 -15.18 8.34
C ALA A 111 5.76 -13.91 7.73
N PHE A 112 6.49 -13.21 6.86
CA PHE A 112 5.97 -12.07 6.10
C PHE A 112 4.94 -12.49 5.05
N MET A 113 5.19 -13.59 4.33
CA MET A 113 4.28 -14.13 3.32
C MET A 113 3.08 -14.93 3.91
N GLN A 114 2.94 -15.01 5.24
CA GLN A 114 1.93 -15.83 5.93
C GLN A 114 1.97 -17.32 5.55
N GLN A 115 3.09 -17.81 5.02
CA GLN A 115 3.18 -19.15 4.45
C GLN A 115 3.52 -20.22 5.50
N GLY A 116 3.92 -19.79 6.70
CA GLY A 116 4.46 -20.66 7.74
C GLY A 116 5.85 -21.17 7.35
N CYS A 117 6.68 -21.49 8.34
CA CYS A 117 7.92 -22.23 8.13
C CYS A 117 7.92 -23.47 9.01
N ASP A 118 8.48 -24.56 8.50
CA ASP A 118 8.65 -25.80 9.26
C ASP A 118 9.63 -25.65 10.43
N ILE A 119 10.43 -24.57 10.42
CA ILE A 119 11.47 -24.27 11.41
C ILE A 119 10.93 -23.20 12.36
N SER A 120 10.62 -23.58 13.60
CA SER A 120 10.11 -22.67 14.65
C SER A 120 11.19 -22.42 15.70
N PRO A 121 11.46 -21.16 16.09
CA PRO A 121 12.45 -20.88 17.13
C PRO A 121 12.00 -21.52 18.46
N ARG A 122 12.83 -22.45 18.98
CA ARG A 122 12.57 -23.14 20.25
C ARG A 122 12.81 -22.23 21.45
N SER A 123 13.65 -21.19 21.33
CA SER A 123 13.95 -20.25 22.41
C SER A 123 12.80 -19.28 22.71
N LEU A 124 12.60 -18.96 23.99
CA LEU A 124 11.55 -18.02 24.44
C LEU A 124 11.76 -16.61 23.85
N SER A 125 13.01 -16.15 23.73
CA SER A 125 13.36 -14.87 23.12
C SER A 125 13.05 -14.84 21.61
N GLY A 126 13.34 -15.91 20.88
CA GLY A 126 13.01 -16.02 19.45
C GLY A 126 11.51 -16.01 19.18
N ARG A 127 10.71 -16.64 20.06
CA ARG A 127 9.24 -16.61 19.98
C ARG A 127 8.65 -15.23 20.19
N ILE A 128 9.19 -14.44 21.12
CA ILE A 128 8.73 -13.06 21.35
C ILE A 128 9.03 -12.20 20.12
N VAL A 129 10.25 -12.29 19.58
CA VAL A 129 10.64 -11.55 18.36
C VAL A 129 9.77 -11.96 17.17
N GLY A 130 9.56 -13.26 16.98
CA GLY A 130 8.67 -13.80 15.94
C GLY A 130 7.22 -13.34 16.11
N GLY A 131 6.71 -13.29 17.35
CA GLY A 131 5.35 -12.80 17.65
C GLY A 131 5.17 -11.31 17.35
N VAL A 132 6.16 -10.47 17.70
CA VAL A 132 6.16 -9.04 17.36
C VAL A 132 6.24 -8.85 15.84
N TRP A 133 7.10 -9.61 15.16
CA TRP A 133 7.19 -9.60 13.70
C TRP A 133 5.87 -10.00 13.05
N TRP A 134 5.21 -11.04 13.55
CA TRP A 134 3.92 -11.50 13.03
C TRP A 134 2.81 -10.46 13.22
N PHE A 135 2.77 -9.80 14.38
CA PHE A 135 1.82 -8.71 14.61
C PHE A 135 2.08 -7.52 13.67
N PHE A 136 3.34 -7.16 13.45
CA PHE A 136 3.74 -6.13 12.51
C PHE A 136 3.30 -6.46 11.08
N THR A 137 3.58 -7.69 10.61
CA THR A 137 3.21 -8.10 9.24
C THR A 137 1.70 -8.14 9.03
N LEU A 138 0.92 -8.57 10.03
CA LEU A 138 -0.54 -8.49 9.97
C LEU A 138 -1.03 -7.05 9.79
N ILE A 139 -0.53 -6.08 10.56
CA ILE A 139 -0.92 -4.67 10.42
C ILE A 139 -0.60 -4.16 9.02
N ILE A 140 0.59 -4.45 8.50
CA ILE A 140 1.03 -3.99 7.17
C ILE A 140 0.13 -4.58 6.07
N ILE A 141 -0.13 -5.88 6.09
CA ILE A 141 -0.94 -6.55 5.06
C ILE A 141 -2.39 -6.08 5.13
N SER A 142 -2.95 -5.92 6.33
CA SER A 142 -4.30 -5.37 6.50
C SER A 142 -4.40 -3.95 5.98
N SER A 143 -3.42 -3.08 6.28
CA SER A 143 -3.40 -1.70 5.79
C SER A 143 -3.22 -1.63 4.27
N TYR A 144 -2.32 -2.43 3.71
CA TYR A 144 -2.14 -2.54 2.26
C TYR A 144 -3.43 -2.98 1.56
N THR A 145 -4.10 -4.00 2.10
CA THR A 145 -5.36 -4.52 1.54
C THR A 145 -6.47 -3.46 1.60
N ALA A 146 -6.58 -2.73 2.73
CA ALA A 146 -7.54 -1.65 2.87
C ALA A 146 -7.27 -0.50 1.90
N ASN A 147 -6.01 -0.06 1.77
CA ASN A 147 -5.62 1.02 0.86
C ASN A 147 -5.77 0.61 -0.61
N LEU A 148 -5.47 -0.65 -0.95
CA LEU A 148 -5.69 -1.18 -2.29
C LEU A 148 -7.18 -1.18 -2.64
N ALA A 149 -8.05 -1.61 -1.72
CA ALA A 149 -9.49 -1.55 -1.91
C ALA A 149 -9.99 -0.09 -2.07
N ALA A 150 -9.47 0.84 -1.27
CA ALA A 150 -9.76 2.27 -1.41
C ALA A 150 -9.29 2.80 -2.77
N PHE A 151 -8.11 2.40 -3.24
CA PHE A 151 -7.58 2.80 -4.55
C PHE A 151 -8.42 2.27 -5.72
N LEU A 152 -8.91 1.03 -5.62
CA LEU A 152 -9.78 0.41 -6.64
C LEU A 152 -11.17 1.03 -6.69
N THR A 153 -11.66 1.60 -5.58
CA THR A 153 -12.98 2.24 -5.50
C THR A 153 -12.95 3.73 -5.83
N VAL A 154 -11.84 4.41 -5.56
CA VAL A 154 -11.68 5.84 -5.85
C VAL A 154 -11.16 6.03 -7.27
N GLU A 155 -12.09 6.24 -8.21
CA GLU A 155 -11.72 6.81 -9.51
C GLU A 155 -11.44 8.30 -9.35
N ARG A 156 -10.17 8.68 -9.16
CA ARG A 156 -9.78 10.10 -9.18
C ARG A 156 -9.97 10.66 -10.59
N MET A 157 -11.10 11.31 -10.83
CA MET A 157 -11.26 12.23 -11.96
C MET A 157 -10.48 13.50 -11.61
N VAL A 158 -9.20 13.55 -11.96
CA VAL A 158 -8.44 14.80 -11.91
C VAL A 158 -8.94 15.67 -13.04
N SER A 159 -9.67 16.73 -12.69
CA SER A 159 -10.03 17.78 -13.64
C SER A 159 -8.78 18.61 -13.94
N PRO A 160 -8.32 18.70 -15.19
CA PRO A 160 -7.16 19.52 -15.51
C PRO A 160 -7.43 21.03 -15.49
N ILE A 161 -8.71 21.46 -15.43
CA ILE A 161 -9.11 22.86 -15.40
C ILE A 161 -10.24 22.99 -14.39
N GLU A 162 -9.98 23.63 -13.25
CA GLU A 162 -11.01 23.87 -12.23
C GLU A 162 -11.60 25.29 -12.31
N SER A 163 -10.91 26.24 -12.96
CA SER A 163 -11.39 27.62 -13.07
C SER A 163 -11.01 28.33 -14.37
N ALA A 164 -11.69 29.44 -14.67
CA ALA A 164 -11.43 30.28 -15.84
C ALA A 164 -10.04 30.93 -15.80
N GLU A 165 -9.48 31.15 -14.61
CA GLU A 165 -8.12 31.68 -14.43
C GLU A 165 -7.04 30.72 -14.95
N ASP A 166 -7.27 29.41 -14.90
CA ASP A 166 -6.34 28.41 -15.49
C ASP A 166 -6.29 28.50 -17.02
N LEU A 167 -7.28 29.12 -17.67
CA LEU A 167 -7.25 29.37 -19.12
C LEU A 167 -6.43 30.60 -19.51
N ALA A 168 -6.17 31.51 -18.57
CA ALA A 168 -5.47 32.77 -18.85
C ALA A 168 -3.94 32.65 -18.72
N LYS A 169 -3.44 31.51 -18.24
CA LYS A 169 -2.03 31.22 -18.00
C LYS A 169 -1.42 30.39 -19.13
#